data_AF-A0A2E6XLC9-F1
#
_entry.id   AF-A0A2E6XLC9-F1
#
_cell.length_a   1.000
_cell.length_b   1.000
_cell.length_c   1.000
_cell.angle_alpha   90.00
_cell.angle_beta   90.00
_cell.angle_gamma   90.00
#
_symmetry.space_group_name_H-M   'P 1'
#
loop_
_entity.id
_entity.type
_entity.pdbx_description
1 polymer ?
#
loop_
_entity_poly.entity_id
_entity_poly.type
_entity_poly.pdbx_seq_one_letter_code
_entity_poly.pdbx_strand_id
1 'polypeptide(L)'
;MGALIVAKVLFGKADLTMALNGCLAGLVAITAGPDTPSVLQATIFGALGGVLVVFSITTLDRLKIDDPVGAISVHGVVGLLGLLLVPITNPLTDDGGASFSGQIIGALTIFAWVFVASFITFFVIKMVFGLRVSEEEEFEGVDISECGLEAYPEFAK
;
A
#
# COMPACT_ATOMS: atom_id res chain seq x y z
N MET A 1 0.78 1.76 -16.13
CA MET A 1 1.50 1.02 -17.20
C MET A 1 2.53 0.02 -16.66
N GLY A 2 3.44 0.42 -15.75
CA GLY A 2 4.46 -0.49 -15.19
C GLY A 2 3.88 -1.80 -14.64
N ALA A 3 2.91 -1.72 -13.72
CA ALA A 3 2.27 -2.89 -13.13
C ALA A 3 1.59 -3.80 -14.17
N LEU A 4 0.84 -3.23 -15.11
CA LEU A 4 0.12 -3.97 -16.14
C LEU A 4 1.08 -4.73 -17.08
N ILE A 5 2.21 -4.10 -17.45
CA ILE A 5 3.25 -4.74 -18.26
C ILE A 5 3.87 -5.92 -17.49
N VAL A 6 4.27 -5.69 -16.24
CA VAL A 6 4.88 -6.72 -15.39
C VAL A 6 3.90 -7.87 -15.15
N ALA A 7 2.65 -7.58 -14.81
CA ALA A 7 1.61 -8.59 -14.61
C ALA A 7 1.37 -9.41 -15.88
N LYS A 8 1.32 -8.77 -17.05
CA LYS A 8 1.20 -9.47 -18.33
C LYS A 8 2.38 -10.39 -18.62
N VAL A 9 3.60 -9.95 -18.29
CA VAL A 9 4.82 -10.74 -18.48
C VAL A 9 4.88 -11.93 -17.50
N LEU A 10 4.56 -11.71 -16.23
CA LEU A 10 4.68 -12.74 -15.18
C LEU A 10 3.51 -13.73 -15.17
N PHE A 11 2.29 -13.26 -15.40
CA PHE A 11 1.06 -14.06 -15.27
C PHE A 11 0.41 -14.41 -16.61
N GLY A 12 0.96 -13.91 -17.73
CA GLY A 12 0.45 -14.16 -19.07
C GLY A 12 -0.88 -13.45 -19.40
N LYS A 13 -1.43 -12.65 -18.47
CA LYS A 13 -2.72 -11.96 -18.61
C LYS A 13 -2.62 -10.54 -18.09
N ALA A 14 -3.45 -9.65 -18.64
CA ALA A 14 -3.65 -8.34 -18.05
C ALA A 14 -4.51 -8.48 -16.79
N ASP A 15 -3.88 -8.30 -15.62
CA ASP A 15 -4.55 -8.36 -14.32
C ASP A 15 -5.05 -6.96 -13.94
N LEU A 16 -6.36 -6.82 -13.75
CA LEU A 16 -7.00 -5.55 -13.43
C LEU A 16 -6.64 -5.06 -12.02
N THR A 17 -6.61 -5.96 -11.04
CA THR A 17 -6.28 -5.63 -9.65
C THR A 17 -4.84 -5.11 -9.56
N MET A 18 -3.90 -5.76 -10.24
CA MET A 18 -2.51 -5.29 -10.33
C MET A 18 -2.41 -3.97 -11.09
N ALA A 19 -3.24 -3.74 -12.12
CA ALA A 19 -3.26 -2.47 -12.83
C ALA A 19 -3.75 -1.32 -11.93
N LEU A 20 -4.82 -1.54 -11.15
CA LEU A 20 -5.37 -0.56 -10.21
C LEU A 20 -4.38 -0.26 -9.07
N ASN A 21 -3.81 -1.30 -8.44
CA ASN A 21 -2.75 -1.13 -7.45
C ASN A 21 -1.51 -0.45 -8.05
N GLY A 22 -1.21 -0.70 -9.32
CA GLY A 22 -0.17 0.02 -10.06
C GLY A 22 -0.42 1.51 -10.23
N CYS A 23 -1.68 1.91 -10.45
CA CYS A 23 -2.06 3.33 -10.50
C CYS A 23 -1.88 3.99 -9.12
N LEU A 24 -2.35 3.34 -8.06
CA LEU A 24 -2.18 3.83 -6.68
C LEU A 24 -0.71 3.92 -6.29
N ALA A 25 0.07 2.86 -6.55
CA ALA A 25 1.51 2.84 -6.32
C ALA A 25 2.23 3.95 -7.08
N GLY A 26 1.80 4.23 -8.31
CA GLY A 26 2.29 5.38 -9.07
C GLY A 26 2.07 6.68 -8.30
N LEU A 27 0.84 6.98 -7.87
CA LEU A 27 0.53 8.19 -7.11
C LEU A 27 1.32 8.27 -5.79
N VAL A 28 1.42 7.16 -5.06
CA VAL A 28 2.15 7.09 -3.79
C VAL A 28 3.65 7.35 -3.99
N ALA A 29 4.27 6.81 -5.04
CA ALA A 29 5.71 6.97 -5.30
C ALA A 29 6.16 8.44 -5.47
N ILE A 30 5.24 9.35 -5.82
CA ILE A 30 5.54 10.78 -6.00
C ILE A 30 5.05 11.65 -4.83
N THR A 31 4.32 11.08 -3.87
CA THR A 31 3.61 11.86 -2.84
C THR A 31 4.54 12.58 -1.86
N ALA A 32 5.74 12.05 -1.60
CA ALA A 32 6.65 12.59 -0.58
C ALA A 32 7.31 13.94 -0.98
N GLY A 33 7.41 14.22 -2.27
CA GLY A 33 7.99 15.45 -2.81
C GLY A 33 7.50 15.68 -4.24
N PRO A 34 6.20 15.95 -4.44
CA PRO A 34 5.61 16.00 -5.78
C PRO A 34 6.07 17.21 -6.59
N ASP A 35 6.62 18.23 -5.93
CA ASP A 35 7.11 19.49 -6.48
C ASP A 35 8.57 19.44 -6.94
N THR A 36 9.33 18.41 -6.55
CA THR A 36 10.76 18.28 -6.83
C THR A 36 11.12 17.58 -8.16
N PRO A 37 10.41 16.55 -8.66
CA PRO A 37 10.74 15.90 -9.92
C PRO A 37 10.29 16.71 -11.14
N SER A 38 11.07 16.65 -12.22
CA SER A 38 10.58 17.01 -13.57
C SER A 38 9.48 16.05 -14.04
N VAL A 39 8.72 16.46 -15.07
CA VAL A 39 7.66 15.62 -15.68
C VAL A 39 8.16 14.23 -16.08
N LEU A 40 9.37 14.15 -16.64
CA LEU A 40 9.98 12.89 -17.03
C LEU A 40 10.34 12.03 -15.81
N GLN A 41 10.95 12.63 -14.77
CA GLN A 41 11.26 11.93 -13.52
C GLN A 41 10.00 11.40 -12.84
N ALA A 42 8.95 12.22 -12.73
CA ALA A 42 7.67 11.80 -12.16
C ALA A 42 7.06 10.60 -12.91
N THR A 43 7.15 10.60 -14.24
CA THR A 43 6.68 9.48 -15.08
C THR A 43 7.48 8.20 -14.80
N ILE A 44 8.81 8.31 -14.70
CA ILE A 44 9.70 7.18 -14.41
C ILE A 44 9.44 6.64 -13.00
N PHE A 45 9.32 7.52 -12.00
CA PHE A 45 9.09 7.14 -10.61
C PHE A 45 7.74 6.46 -10.43
N GLY A 46 6.68 6.97 -11.07
CA GLY A 46 5.38 6.30 -11.09
C GLY A 46 5.43 4.92 -11.75
N ALA A 47 6.20 4.78 -12.84
CA ALA A 47 6.42 3.47 -13.48
C ALA A 47 7.18 2.51 -12.56
N LEU A 48 8.22 2.98 -11.85
CA LEU A 48 8.96 2.20 -10.86
C LEU A 48 8.07 1.74 -9.70
N GLY A 49 7.23 2.62 -9.15
CA GLY A 49 6.24 2.27 -8.13
C GLY A 49 5.27 1.19 -8.63
N GLY A 50 4.77 1.32 -9.86
CA GLY A 50 3.92 0.31 -10.48
C GLY A 50 4.62 -1.03 -10.73
N VAL A 51 5.92 -1.05 -11.00
CA VAL A 51 6.69 -2.31 -11.09
C VAL A 51 6.86 -2.93 -9.71
N LEU A 52 7.30 -2.13 -8.73
CA LEU A 52 7.61 -2.58 -7.38
C LEU A 52 6.38 -3.18 -6.67
N VAL A 53 5.20 -2.59 -6.84
CA VAL A 53 3.99 -3.07 -6.14
C VAL A 53 3.61 -4.50 -6.53
N VAL A 54 3.81 -4.91 -7.79
CA VAL A 54 3.50 -6.29 -8.24
C VAL A 54 4.38 -7.30 -7.52
N PHE A 55 5.68 -7.00 -7.39
CA PHE A 55 6.61 -7.85 -6.66
C PHE A 55 6.35 -7.83 -5.15
N SER A 56 5.95 -6.70 -4.59
CA SER A 56 5.59 -6.58 -3.18
C SER A 56 4.38 -7.45 -2.84
N ILE A 57 3.26 -7.31 -3.58
CA ILE A 57 2.02 -8.08 -3.35
C ILE A 57 2.32 -9.57 -3.44
N THR A 58 2.93 -10.02 -4.55
CA THR A 58 3.24 -11.45 -4.73
C THR A 58 4.21 -12.01 -3.69
N THR A 59 5.06 -11.16 -3.09
CA THR A 59 5.95 -11.59 -2.01
C THR A 59 5.20 -11.72 -0.69
N LEU A 60 4.34 -10.74 -0.34
CA LEU A 60 3.52 -10.83 0.87
C LEU A 60 2.56 -12.03 0.82
N ASP A 61 1.96 -12.28 -0.35
CA ASP A 61 1.10 -13.46 -0.57
C ASP A 61 1.88 -14.78 -0.31
N ARG A 62 3.12 -14.87 -0.82
CA ARG A 62 3.99 -16.04 -0.59
C ARG A 62 4.39 -16.20 0.87
N LEU A 63 4.52 -15.08 1.60
CA LEU A 63 4.77 -15.06 3.04
C LEU A 63 3.50 -15.34 3.86
N LYS A 64 2.34 -15.52 3.20
CA LYS A 64 1.03 -15.71 3.85
C LYS A 64 0.67 -14.55 4.78
N ILE A 65 1.10 -13.34 4.43
CA ILE A 65 0.67 -12.11 5.08
C ILE A 65 -0.59 -11.64 4.37
N ASP A 66 -1.71 -11.63 5.10
CA ASP A 66 -3.01 -11.23 4.58
C ASP A 66 -3.08 -9.70 4.43
N ASP A 67 -2.80 -9.21 3.22
CA ASP A 67 -2.90 -7.80 2.80
C ASP A 67 -4.01 -7.66 1.74
N PRO A 68 -5.29 -7.74 2.13
CA PRO A 68 -6.41 -8.00 1.20
C PRO A 68 -6.59 -6.94 0.12
N VAL A 69 -6.17 -5.70 0.40
CA VAL A 69 -6.27 -4.57 -0.53
C VAL A 69 -4.91 -4.10 -1.07
N GLY A 70 -3.81 -4.77 -0.71
CA GLY A 70 -2.47 -4.35 -1.08
C GLY A 70 -2.00 -3.08 -0.35
N ALA A 71 -2.54 -2.77 0.82
CA ALA A 71 -2.24 -1.55 1.56
C ALA A 71 -0.77 -1.48 1.99
N ILE A 72 -0.20 -2.59 2.46
CA ILE A 72 1.22 -2.65 2.85
C ILE A 72 2.10 -2.47 1.61
N SER A 73 1.74 -3.10 0.50
CA SER A 73 2.49 -3.01 -0.75
C SER A 73 2.46 -1.61 -1.39
N VAL A 74 1.27 -1.01 -1.49
CA VAL A 74 1.06 0.31 -2.11
C VAL A 74 1.57 1.43 -1.21
N HIS A 75 1.22 1.44 0.07
CA HIS A 75 1.53 2.57 0.95
C HIS A 75 2.82 2.37 1.74
N GLY A 76 3.08 1.16 2.24
CA GLY A 76 4.30 0.87 3.00
C GLY A 76 5.53 0.78 2.10
N VAL A 77 5.54 -0.19 1.18
CA VAL A 77 6.72 -0.50 0.35
C VAL A 77 6.97 0.60 -0.69
N VAL A 78 5.95 0.97 -1.46
CA VAL A 78 6.10 2.02 -2.48
C VAL A 78 6.16 3.43 -1.86
N GLY A 79 5.54 3.66 -0.69
CA GLY A 79 5.73 4.90 0.05
C GLY A 79 7.18 5.09 0.51
N LEU A 80 7.83 4.02 0.99
CA LEU A 80 9.26 4.06 1.31
C LEU A 80 10.12 4.35 0.08
N LEU A 81 9.81 3.76 -1.07
CA LEU A 81 10.46 4.14 -2.34
C LEU A 81 10.30 5.64 -2.59
N GLY A 82 9.08 6.18 -2.46
CA GLY A 82 8.81 7.61 -2.66
C GLY A 82 9.67 8.52 -1.77
N LEU A 83 9.79 8.19 -0.48
CA LEU A 83 10.66 8.92 0.45
C LEU A 83 12.13 8.89 0.00
N LEU A 84 12.61 7.74 -0.49
CA LEU A 84 13.99 7.58 -0.97
C LEU A 84 14.24 8.25 -2.33
N LEU A 85 13.20 8.60 -3.09
CA LEU A 85 13.34 9.36 -4.34
C LEU A 85 13.47 10.88 -4.09
N VAL A 86 13.04 11.39 -2.93
CA VAL A 86 13.12 12.83 -2.61
C VAL A 86 14.57 13.34 -2.62
N PRO A 87 15.57 12.70 -1.97
CA PRO A 87 16.96 13.14 -2.01
C PRO A 87 17.60 13.07 -3.40
N ILE A 88 17.01 12.34 -4.35
CA ILE A 88 17.49 12.26 -5.73
C ILE A 88 17.09 13.51 -6.52
N THR A 89 15.94 14.10 -6.21
CA THR A 89 15.37 15.26 -6.92
C THR A 89 15.55 16.57 -6.15
N ASN A 90 15.71 16.49 -4.84
CA ASN A 90 15.96 17.61 -3.95
C ASN A 90 17.05 17.22 -2.93
N PRO A 91 18.31 17.05 -3.40
CA PRO A 91 19.41 16.65 -2.54
C PRO A 91 19.72 17.71 -1.49
N LEU A 92 20.14 17.27 -0.30
CA LEU A 92 20.59 18.18 0.76
C LEU A 92 21.85 18.94 0.33
N THR A 93 21.76 20.27 0.33
CA THR A 93 22.85 21.23 0.15
C THR A 93 22.88 22.21 1.33
N ASP A 94 23.82 23.17 1.30
CA ASP A 94 23.90 24.23 2.31
C ASP A 94 22.63 25.11 2.36
N ASP A 95 21.89 25.17 1.25
CA ASP A 95 20.65 25.93 1.12
C ASP A 95 19.39 25.13 1.52
N GLY A 96 19.55 23.90 1.98
CA GLY A 96 18.46 23.00 2.39
C GLY A 96 18.30 21.78 1.49
N GLY A 97 17.15 21.11 1.57
CA GLY A 97 16.85 19.88 0.80
C GLY A 97 16.69 18.64 1.68
N ALA A 98 16.72 17.46 1.07
CA ALA A 98 16.50 16.19 1.74
C ALA A 98 17.74 15.28 1.69
N SER A 99 18.09 14.69 2.83
CA SER A 99 19.10 13.63 2.90
C SER A 99 18.43 12.26 2.96
N PHE A 100 19.11 11.24 2.43
CA PHE A 100 18.66 9.85 2.57
C PHE A 100 18.53 9.43 4.04
N SER A 101 19.48 9.84 4.88
CA SER A 101 19.43 9.56 6.32
C SER A 101 18.22 10.24 6.98
N GLY A 102 17.91 11.49 6.64
CA GLY A 102 16.74 12.20 7.12
C GLY A 102 15.43 11.50 6.74
N GLN A 103 15.31 11.06 5.48
CA GLN A 103 14.13 10.33 5.00
C GLN A 103 13.95 8.99 5.70
N ILE A 104 15.03 8.22 5.90
CA ILE A 104 14.99 6.94 6.62
C ILE A 104 14.63 7.15 8.09
N ILE A 105 15.26 8.12 8.77
CA ILE A 105 14.95 8.43 10.17
C ILE A 105 13.50 8.87 10.31
N GLY A 106 13.01 9.72 9.41
CA GLY A 106 11.61 10.14 9.37
C GLY A 106 10.66 8.96 9.17
N ALA A 107 10.94 8.09 8.20
CA ALA A 107 10.14 6.89 7.94
C ALA A 107 10.07 5.98 9.17
N LEU A 108 11.20 5.70 9.81
CA LEU A 108 11.26 4.87 11.02
C LEU A 108 10.54 5.53 12.20
N THR A 109 10.66 6.85 12.35
CA THR A 109 9.98 7.60 13.41
C THR A 109 8.47 7.52 13.24
N ILE A 110 7.96 7.77 12.02
CA ILE A 110 6.54 7.65 11.70
C ILE A 110 6.06 6.21 11.88
N PHE A 111 6.81 5.24 11.38
CA PHE A 111 6.48 3.82 11.51
C PHE A 111 6.37 3.41 12.98
N ALA A 112 7.38 3.73 13.81
CA ALA A 112 7.38 3.38 15.22
C ALA A 112 6.22 4.03 15.97
N TRP A 113 5.97 5.33 15.73
CA TRP A 113 4.86 6.04 16.35
C TRP A 113 3.51 5.44 15.96
N VAL A 114 3.24 5.30 14.65
CA VAL A 114 1.96 4.79 14.14
C VAL A 114 1.76 3.35 14.56
N PHE A 115 2.77 2.49 14.45
CA PHE A 115 2.66 1.10 14.86
C PHE A 115 2.30 0.97 16.35
N VAL A 116 3.02 1.67 17.24
CA VAL A 116 2.75 1.61 18.69
C VAL A 116 1.38 2.19 19.02
N ALA A 117 1.03 3.36 18.47
CA ALA A 117 -0.25 4.01 18.73
C ALA A 117 -1.43 3.16 18.22
N SER A 118 -1.34 2.64 16.99
CA SER A 118 -2.36 1.75 16.42
C SER A 118 -2.44 0.44 17.18
N PHE A 119 -1.31 -0.16 17.58
CA PHE A 119 -1.31 -1.39 18.37
C PHE A 119 -2.02 -1.21 19.70
N ILE A 120 -1.70 -0.14 20.44
CA ILE A 120 -2.38 0.17 21.71
C ILE A 120 -3.87 0.39 21.47
N THR A 121 -4.22 1.17 20.45
CA THR A 121 -5.63 1.50 20.11
C THR A 121 -6.42 0.24 19.79
N PHE A 122 -5.93 -0.59 18.86
CA PHE A 122 -6.61 -1.83 18.47
C PHE A 122 -6.61 -2.87 19.59
N PHE A 123 -5.59 -2.90 20.45
CA PHE A 123 -5.59 -3.75 21.62
C PHE A 123 -6.68 -3.34 22.62
N VAL A 124 -6.85 -2.05 22.89
CA VAL A 124 -7.93 -1.55 23.75
C VAL A 124 -9.30 -1.86 23.13
N ILE A 125 -9.48 -1.61 21.83
CA ILE A 125 -10.74 -1.96 21.13
C ILE A 125 -11.02 -3.46 21.26
N LYS A 126 -10.01 -4.31 21.03
CA LYS A 126 -10.14 -5.76 21.17
C LYS A 126 -10.59 -6.18 22.57
N MET A 127 -10.11 -5.52 23.62
CA MET A 127 -10.48 -5.84 25.00
C MET A 127 -11.88 -5.34 25.40
N VAL A 128 -12.36 -4.24 24.81
CA VAL A 128 -13.63 -3.61 25.19
C VAL A 128 -14.80 -4.07 24.31
N PHE A 129 -14.58 -4.14 23.00
CA PHE A 129 -15.63 -4.41 22.01
C PHE A 129 -15.41 -5.70 21.21
N GLY A 130 -14.18 -6.19 21.15
CA GLY A 130 -13.76 -7.16 20.13
C GLY A 130 -13.34 -6.44 18.83
N LEU A 131 -12.52 -7.11 18.01
CA LEU A 131 -11.95 -6.53 16.78
C LEU A 131 -12.37 -7.28 15.50
N ARG A 132 -12.67 -8.58 15.62
CA ARG A 132 -13.05 -9.45 14.51
C ARG A 132 -14.40 -10.06 14.87
N VAL A 133 -15.24 -10.24 13.85
CA VAL A 133 -16.50 -10.99 13.95
C VAL A 133 -16.22 -12.45 14.35
N SER A 134 -17.26 -13.17 14.77
CA SER A 134 -17.13 -14.60 15.07
C SER A 134 -16.77 -15.41 13.82
N GLU A 135 -16.20 -16.61 13.99
CA GLU A 135 -15.88 -17.49 12.85
C GLU A 135 -17.12 -17.90 12.04
N GLU A 136 -18.28 -17.99 12.70
CA GLU A 136 -19.57 -18.28 12.05
C GLU A 136 -20.00 -17.11 11.16
N GLU A 137 -20.00 -15.88 11.69
CA GLU A 137 -20.32 -14.66 10.92
C GLU A 137 -19.31 -14.40 9.80
N GLU A 138 -18.03 -14.74 10.01
CA GLU A 138 -17.02 -14.65 8.95
C GLU A 138 -17.29 -15.65 7.82
N PHE A 139 -17.77 -16.86 8.14
CA PHE A 139 -18.10 -17.88 7.16
C PHE A 139 -19.39 -17.57 6.38
N GLU A 140 -20.41 -17.05 7.06
CA GLU A 140 -21.67 -16.64 6.44
C GLU A 140 -21.54 -15.36 5.59
N GLY A 141 -20.54 -14.53 5.91
CA GLY A 141 -20.34 -13.24 5.29
C GLY A 141 -21.01 -12.12 6.09
N VAL A 142 -20.24 -11.07 6.37
CA VAL A 142 -20.66 -9.99 7.27
C VAL A 142 -21.86 -9.18 6.79
N ASP A 143 -22.25 -9.27 5.52
CA ASP A 143 -23.44 -8.59 5.00
C ASP A 143 -24.72 -9.09 5.71
N ILE A 144 -24.81 -10.38 6.02
CA ILE A 144 -25.99 -10.95 6.68
C ILE A 144 -26.05 -10.51 8.14
N SER A 145 -24.94 -10.63 8.87
CA SER A 145 -24.91 -10.32 10.30
C SER A 145 -24.96 -8.82 10.60
N GLU A 146 -24.30 -7.99 9.78
CA GLU A 146 -24.22 -6.53 10.01
C GLU A 146 -25.31 -5.75 9.26
N CYS A 147 -25.65 -6.14 8.03
CA CYS A 147 -26.62 -5.40 7.21
C CYS A 147 -28.01 -6.06 7.16
N GLY A 148 -28.16 -7.30 7.64
CA GLY A 148 -29.43 -8.03 7.67
C GLY A 148 -29.94 -8.45 6.29
N LEU A 149 -29.08 -8.40 5.27
CA LEU A 149 -29.41 -8.70 3.87
C LEU A 149 -28.17 -9.18 3.12
N GLU A 150 -28.34 -10.06 2.15
CA GLU A 150 -27.27 -10.43 1.23
C GLU A 150 -27.01 -9.29 0.23
N ALA A 151 -25.74 -9.00 -0.07
CA ALA A 151 -25.39 -7.99 -1.07
C ALA A 151 -25.88 -8.35 -2.49
N TYR A 152 -25.99 -9.64 -2.80
CA TYR A 152 -26.39 -10.14 -4.13
C TYR A 152 -27.36 -11.35 -4.05
N PRO A 153 -28.61 -11.12 -3.61
CA PRO A 153 -29.59 -12.18 -3.34
C PRO A 153 -29.98 -13.00 -4.59
N GLU A 154 -29.71 -12.48 -5.79
CA GLU A 154 -29.93 -13.19 -7.05
C GLU A 154 -28.98 -14.39 -7.29
N PHE A 155 -27.84 -14.47 -6.57
CA PHE A 155 -26.87 -15.57 -6.71
C PHE A 155 -26.96 -16.63 -5.61
N ALA A 156 -27.73 -16.42 -4.54
CA ALA A 156 -27.85 -17.34 -3.40
C ALA A 156 -28.85 -18.49 -3.60
N LYS A 157 -29.07 -18.92 -4.86
CA LYS A 157 -29.99 -20.02 -5.20
C LYS A 157 -29.31 -21.37 -5.32
#